data_AF-A0A937AP43-F1
#
_entry.id   AF-A0A937AP43-F1
#
_cell.length_a   1.000
_cell.length_b   1.000
_cell.length_c   1.000
_cell.angle_alpha   90.00
_cell.angle_beta   90.00
_cell.angle_gamma   90.00
#
_symmetry.space_group_name_H-M   'P 1'
#
loop_
_entity.id
_entity.type
_entity.pdbx_description
1 polymer ?
#
loop_
_entity_poly.entity_id
_entity_poly.type
_entity_poly.pdbx_seq_one_letter_code
_entity_poly.pdbx_strand_id
1 'polypeptide(L)'
;MSFFKKIWTDWKLSYNHQQKEKSFKNGLRNVPRVLEPLIPITGEKVHFKHTGHAGDVIYSIPAMKALAGNKKIHLYFELNQPNRDFTKHMRHPNGQVMLTEKSVSLFAPLLQQQPEIAHFAHWNGEPIHYDLTAFRSFPFDYRMYSITRWYFLTFAVTADLGKPWLQITPDHRFTDQVVIARSSRYHGLDIDYSFLSQYHNLVFVGVPDEYEAMKQAIPNLQYHPVADFAELAAVIAGCRLFIGNQSFPFSLAEALKVPRVLEVYYQCPNVIPEGPNAYDFCYQPQFEKIVSYLLNR
;
A
#
# COMPACT_ATOMS: atom_id res chain seq x y z
N MET A 1 17.81 -33.79 22.46
CA MET A 1 18.73 -33.07 21.54
C MET A 1 20.15 -33.15 22.11
N SER A 2 21.16 -33.49 21.30
CA SER A 2 22.57 -33.56 21.75
C SER A 2 23.07 -32.21 22.28
N PHE A 3 23.85 -32.21 23.37
CA PHE A 3 24.45 -31.02 23.99
C PHE A 3 25.19 -30.13 22.99
N PHE A 4 25.94 -30.72 22.06
CA PHE A 4 26.63 -30.01 20.98
C PHE A 4 25.67 -29.32 20.00
N LYS A 5 24.51 -29.93 19.71
CA LYS A 5 23.47 -29.32 18.86
C LYS A 5 22.88 -28.08 19.52
N LYS A 6 22.72 -28.09 20.86
CA LYS A 6 22.26 -26.93 21.63
C LYS A 6 23.26 -25.79 21.57
N ILE A 7 24.54 -26.06 21.89
CA ILE A 7 25.62 -25.05 21.82
C ILE A 7 25.70 -24.40 20.43
N TRP A 8 25.68 -25.20 19.37
CA TRP A 8 25.73 -24.68 18.01
C TRP A 8 24.51 -23.84 17.65
N THR A 9 23.32 -24.24 18.09
CA THR A 9 22.08 -23.48 17.87
C THR A 9 22.13 -22.15 18.59
N ASP A 10 22.55 -22.13 19.86
CA ASP A 10 22.65 -20.92 20.68
C ASP A 10 23.71 -19.96 20.13
N TRP A 11 24.85 -20.48 19.69
CA TRP A 11 25.88 -19.70 19.00
C TRP A 11 25.36 -19.09 17.70
N LYS A 12 24.68 -19.87 16.86
CA LYS A 12 24.12 -19.40 15.58
C LYS A 12 23.04 -18.32 15.79
N LEU A 13 22.19 -18.48 16.80
CA LEU A 13 21.19 -17.47 17.18
C LEU A 13 21.87 -16.17 17.62
N SER A 14 22.87 -16.26 18.49
CA SER A 14 23.63 -15.09 18.98
C SER A 14 24.36 -14.39 17.83
N TYR A 15 25.01 -15.14 16.95
CA TYR A 15 25.68 -14.61 15.76
C TYR A 15 24.69 -13.86 14.86
N ASN A 16 23.53 -14.47 14.56
CA ASN A 16 22.50 -13.83 13.73
C ASN A 16 22.00 -12.52 14.36
N HIS A 17 21.84 -12.46 15.69
CA HIS A 17 21.44 -11.24 16.40
C HIS A 17 22.50 -10.14 16.26
N GLN A 18 23.77 -10.48 16.49
CA GLN A 18 24.90 -9.55 16.34
C GLN A 18 25.02 -9.03 14.91
N GLN A 19 24.80 -9.87 13.89
CA GLN A 19 24.81 -9.41 12.49
C GLN A 19 23.68 -8.43 12.19
N LYS A 20 22.46 -8.67 12.71
CA LYS A 20 21.34 -7.73 12.58
C LYS A 20 21.65 -6.39 13.24
N GLU A 21 22.16 -6.40 14.47
CA GLU A 21 22.59 -5.18 15.16
C GLU A 21 23.68 -4.43 14.39
N LYS A 22 24.67 -5.15 13.86
CA LYS A 22 25.76 -4.56 13.09
C LYS A 22 25.24 -3.91 11.80
N SER A 23 24.35 -4.59 11.08
CA SER A 23 23.69 -4.06 9.89
C SER A 23 22.88 -2.80 10.23
N PHE A 24 22.11 -2.84 11.32
CA PHE A 24 21.35 -1.70 11.81
C PHE A 24 22.25 -0.50 12.15
N LYS A 25 23.29 -0.71 12.97
CA LYS A 25 24.28 0.32 13.33
C LYS A 25 24.99 0.91 12.12
N ASN A 26 25.28 0.11 11.10
CA ASN A 26 25.88 0.59 9.87
C ASN A 26 24.91 1.46 9.07
N GLY A 27 23.64 1.06 8.97
CA GLY A 27 22.62 1.85 8.29
C GLY A 27 22.38 3.21 8.96
N LEU A 28 22.43 3.28 10.29
CA LEU A 28 22.30 4.53 11.05
C LEU A 28 23.34 5.60 10.68
N ARG A 29 24.50 5.22 10.14
CA ARG A 29 25.56 6.17 9.77
C ARG A 29 25.22 7.01 8.54
N ASN A 30 24.25 6.56 7.72
CA ASN A 30 23.92 7.17 6.44
C ASN A 30 22.47 7.66 6.37
N VAL A 31 21.81 7.87 7.52
CA VAL A 31 20.42 8.35 7.53
C VAL A 31 20.39 9.85 7.18
N PRO A 32 19.50 10.28 6.26
CA PRO A 32 19.36 11.69 5.93
C PRO A 32 18.72 12.47 7.08
N ARG A 33 18.94 13.80 7.10
CA ARG A 33 18.21 14.70 7.99
C ARG A 33 16.79 14.87 7.45
N VAL A 34 15.81 14.40 8.23
CA VAL A 34 14.39 14.37 7.83
C VAL A 34 13.45 15.08 8.81
N LEU A 35 13.92 15.42 10.00
CA LEU A 35 13.11 16.07 11.04
C LEU A 35 12.89 17.58 10.78
N GLU A 36 13.71 18.15 9.92
CA GLU A 36 13.58 19.53 9.44
C GLU A 36 13.47 19.51 7.92
N PRO A 37 12.74 20.47 7.33
CA PRO A 37 12.65 20.54 5.89
C PRO A 37 14.02 20.86 5.28
N LEU A 38 14.29 20.32 4.09
CA LEU A 38 15.56 20.49 3.38
C LEU A 38 15.88 21.96 3.08
N ILE A 39 14.83 22.78 2.95
CA ILE A 39 14.87 24.23 2.85
C ILE A 39 13.76 24.84 3.73
N PRO A 40 13.88 26.11 4.19
CA PRO A 40 12.84 26.73 5.00
C PRO A 40 11.48 26.83 4.29
N ILE A 41 10.40 26.48 4.99
CA ILE A 41 9.01 26.68 4.51
C ILE A 41 8.61 28.13 4.78
N THR A 42 8.57 28.97 3.75
CA THR A 42 8.25 30.42 3.88
C THR A 42 6.85 30.80 3.39
N GLY A 43 6.11 29.87 2.79
CA GLY A 43 4.80 30.13 2.19
C GLY A 43 3.66 29.24 2.70
N GLU A 44 2.55 29.21 1.96
CA GLU A 44 1.35 28.41 2.27
C GLU A 44 1.35 27.01 1.64
N LYS A 45 2.53 26.56 1.19
CA LYS A 45 2.70 25.32 0.44
C LYS A 45 3.86 24.53 1.01
N VAL A 46 3.68 23.21 1.12
CA VAL A 46 4.75 22.26 1.46
C VAL A 46 4.95 21.32 0.29
N HIS A 47 6.22 21.12 -0.08
CA HIS A 47 6.62 20.45 -1.31
C HIS A 47 7.25 19.11 -0.93
N PHE A 48 6.68 18.04 -1.46
CA PHE A 48 7.08 16.67 -1.19
C PHE A 48 7.59 16.02 -2.46
N LYS A 49 8.60 15.17 -2.34
CA LYS A 49 9.06 14.30 -3.42
C LYS A 49 8.83 12.84 -3.06
N HIS A 50 8.47 12.00 -4.03
CA HIS A 50 8.30 10.56 -3.84
C HIS A 50 8.79 9.76 -5.07
N THR A 51 9.32 8.55 -4.84
CA THR A 51 9.86 7.64 -5.87
C THR A 51 9.28 6.23 -5.85
N GLY A 52 8.50 5.89 -4.81
CA GLY A 52 7.99 4.54 -4.58
C GLY A 52 6.80 4.19 -5.47
N HIS A 53 6.31 2.96 -5.35
CA HIS A 53 5.19 2.48 -6.15
C HIS A 53 3.88 3.20 -5.79
N ALA A 54 2.84 3.02 -6.62
CA ALA A 54 1.54 3.69 -6.42
C ALA A 54 0.94 3.48 -5.01
N GLY A 55 1.11 2.30 -4.41
CA GLY A 55 0.68 2.06 -3.03
C GLY A 55 1.45 2.91 -2.00
N ASP A 56 2.77 3.06 -2.18
CA ASP A 56 3.61 3.88 -1.29
C ASP A 56 3.17 5.34 -1.31
N VAL A 57 2.73 5.85 -2.47
CA VAL A 57 2.18 7.20 -2.61
C VAL A 57 0.94 7.35 -1.73
N ILE A 58 -0.04 6.45 -1.83
CA ILE A 58 -1.26 6.48 -1.04
C ILE A 58 -0.97 6.37 0.46
N TYR A 59 -0.09 5.44 0.86
CA TYR A 59 0.28 5.25 2.26
C TYR A 59 1.10 6.40 2.85
N SER A 60 1.71 7.24 2.02
CA SER A 60 2.45 8.43 2.48
C SER A 60 1.55 9.64 2.79
N ILE A 61 0.30 9.65 2.32
CA ILE A 61 -0.62 10.80 2.46
C ILE A 61 -0.81 11.23 3.93
N PRO A 62 -1.04 10.33 4.91
CA PRO A 62 -1.16 10.74 6.31
C PRO A 62 0.06 11.50 6.83
N ALA A 63 1.27 11.08 6.44
CA ALA A 63 2.50 11.77 6.84
C ALA A 63 2.62 13.13 6.16
N MET A 64 2.26 13.24 4.87
CA MET A 64 2.22 14.53 4.17
C MET A 64 1.25 15.51 4.85
N LYS A 65 0.05 15.06 5.21
CA LYS A 65 -0.94 15.89 5.93
C LYS A 65 -0.39 16.35 7.29
N ALA A 66 0.22 15.45 8.06
CA ALA A 66 0.79 15.79 9.35
C ALA A 66 1.97 16.79 9.24
N LEU A 67 2.84 16.63 8.24
CA LEU A 67 3.96 17.55 7.98
C LEU A 67 3.51 18.91 7.43
N ALA A 68 2.48 18.93 6.58
CA ALA A 68 1.97 20.16 6.00
C ALA A 68 1.11 20.98 6.97
N GLY A 69 0.49 20.32 7.96
CA GLY A 69 -0.49 20.95 8.84
C GLY A 69 -1.65 21.53 8.01
N ASN A 70 -1.88 22.85 8.13
CA ASN A 70 -2.94 23.55 7.40
C ASN A 70 -2.50 24.05 6.00
N LYS A 71 -1.24 23.84 5.61
CA LYS A 71 -0.71 24.30 4.32
C LYS A 71 -1.10 23.35 3.19
N LYS A 72 -1.10 23.86 1.95
CA LYS A 72 -1.36 23.04 0.77
C LYS A 72 -0.17 22.15 0.43
N ILE A 73 -0.47 20.96 -0.10
CA ILE A 73 0.51 19.96 -0.51
C ILE A 73 0.80 20.13 -2.00
N HIS A 74 2.08 20.20 -2.33
CA HIS A 74 2.62 20.02 -3.68
C HIS A 74 3.39 18.70 -3.71
N LEU A 75 2.98 17.74 -4.54
CA LEU A 75 3.59 16.41 -4.61
C LEU A 75 4.30 16.20 -5.95
N TYR A 76 5.61 15.95 -5.91
CA TYR A 76 6.42 15.70 -7.08
C TYR A 76 6.86 14.24 -7.14
N PHE A 77 6.73 13.62 -8.31
CA PHE A 77 7.19 12.25 -8.55
C PHE A 77 8.51 12.25 -9.30
N GLU A 78 9.51 11.64 -8.71
CA GLU A 78 10.75 11.33 -9.41
C GLU A 78 10.58 9.99 -10.13
N LEU A 79 10.38 10.07 -11.45
CA LEU A 79 9.96 8.96 -12.29
C LEU A 79 11.13 8.05 -12.69
N ASN A 80 10.79 6.89 -13.25
CA ASN A 80 11.70 5.95 -13.89
C ASN A 80 12.82 5.43 -12.96
N GLN A 81 12.60 5.51 -11.66
CA GLN A 81 13.51 4.93 -10.67
C GLN A 81 13.53 3.40 -10.80
N PRO A 82 14.71 2.76 -10.69
CA PRO A 82 14.81 1.30 -10.77
C PRO A 82 13.95 0.64 -9.70
N ASN A 83 13.25 -0.42 -10.07
CA ASN A 83 12.55 -1.27 -9.12
C ASN A 83 13.55 -1.93 -8.16
N ARG A 84 13.31 -1.76 -6.86
CA ARG A 84 14.13 -2.31 -5.77
C ARG A 84 13.38 -3.34 -4.93
N ASP A 85 12.09 -3.52 -5.19
CA ASP A 85 11.16 -4.23 -4.30
C ASP A 85 10.75 -5.61 -4.85
N PHE A 86 10.87 -5.84 -6.17
CA PHE A 86 10.44 -7.12 -6.78
C PHE A 86 11.63 -7.96 -7.27
N THR A 87 11.44 -9.28 -7.20
CA THR A 87 12.39 -10.23 -7.78
C THR A 87 12.22 -10.30 -9.30
N LYS A 88 13.20 -10.87 -10.01
CA LYS A 88 13.13 -11.06 -11.47
C LYS A 88 11.95 -11.92 -11.94
N HIS A 89 11.35 -12.70 -11.05
CA HIS A 89 10.23 -13.60 -11.34
C HIS A 89 8.86 -12.93 -11.14
N MET A 90 8.82 -11.76 -10.51
CA MET A 90 7.60 -11.04 -10.22
C MET A 90 7.25 -10.09 -11.36
N ARG A 91 6.03 -10.22 -11.91
CA ARG A 91 5.51 -9.32 -12.96
C ARG A 91 4.91 -8.08 -12.32
N HIS A 92 5.12 -6.92 -12.95
CA HIS A 92 4.57 -5.64 -12.52
C HIS A 92 4.13 -4.81 -13.73
N PRO A 93 3.00 -4.07 -13.68
CA PRO A 93 2.53 -3.27 -14.81
C PRO A 93 3.53 -2.21 -15.30
N ASN A 94 4.35 -1.64 -14.41
CA ASN A 94 5.42 -0.69 -14.78
C ASN A 94 6.76 -1.39 -15.11
N GLY A 95 6.78 -2.71 -15.24
CA GLY A 95 7.98 -3.48 -15.55
C GLY A 95 9.09 -3.30 -14.51
N GLN A 96 10.23 -2.76 -14.94
CA GLN A 96 11.45 -2.63 -14.13
C GLN A 96 11.60 -1.29 -13.40
N VAL A 97 10.61 -0.40 -13.48
CA VAL A 97 10.64 0.91 -12.82
C VAL A 97 9.49 1.09 -11.84
N MET A 98 9.65 2.03 -10.91
CA MET A 98 8.69 2.33 -9.85
C MET A 98 7.42 3.02 -10.40
N LEU A 99 7.56 4.29 -10.82
CA LEU A 99 6.53 5.13 -11.42
C LEU A 99 6.98 5.59 -12.81
N THR A 100 6.00 5.77 -13.69
CA THR A 100 6.16 6.24 -15.07
C THR A 100 5.30 7.48 -15.31
N GLU A 101 5.46 8.13 -16.45
CA GLU A 101 4.60 9.25 -16.86
C GLU A 101 3.13 8.82 -16.92
N LYS A 102 2.86 7.58 -17.38
CA LYS A 102 1.52 6.96 -17.33
C LYS A 102 0.99 6.84 -15.90
N SER A 103 1.86 6.58 -14.92
CA SER A 103 1.43 6.54 -13.51
C SER A 103 0.93 7.90 -13.05
N VAL A 104 1.59 9.00 -13.47
CA VAL A 104 1.15 10.37 -13.16
C VAL A 104 -0.21 10.67 -13.79
N SER A 105 -0.44 10.26 -15.04
CA SER A 105 -1.73 10.48 -15.70
C SER A 105 -2.87 9.69 -15.04
N LEU A 106 -2.61 8.47 -14.57
CA LEU A 106 -3.61 7.67 -13.83
C LEU A 106 -3.93 8.24 -12.44
N PHE A 107 -2.94 8.83 -11.76
CA PHE A 107 -3.15 9.48 -10.45
C PHE A 107 -3.91 10.81 -10.56
N ALA A 108 -3.76 11.51 -11.67
CA ALA A 108 -4.22 12.88 -11.81
C ALA A 108 -5.69 13.09 -11.39
N PRO A 109 -6.66 12.31 -11.88
CA PRO A 109 -8.06 12.51 -11.54
C PRO A 109 -8.37 12.28 -10.05
N LEU A 110 -7.60 11.42 -9.37
CA LEU A 110 -7.78 11.12 -7.94
C LEU A 110 -7.19 12.22 -7.06
N LEU A 111 -5.96 12.63 -7.36
CA LEU A 111 -5.24 13.61 -6.54
C LEU A 111 -5.84 15.01 -6.66
N GLN A 112 -6.39 15.39 -7.81
CA GLN A 112 -7.09 16.66 -8.01
C GLN A 112 -8.36 16.81 -7.16
N GLN A 113 -8.96 15.70 -6.74
CA GLN A 113 -10.14 15.72 -5.88
C GLN A 113 -9.80 15.85 -4.39
N GLN A 114 -8.52 15.76 -4.01
CA GLN A 114 -8.12 15.85 -2.61
C GLN A 114 -7.95 17.32 -2.19
N PRO A 115 -8.73 17.84 -1.23
CA PRO A 115 -8.71 19.28 -0.88
C PRO A 115 -7.35 19.81 -0.46
N GLU A 116 -6.51 18.99 0.16
CA GLU A 116 -5.19 19.39 0.66
C GLU A 116 -4.12 19.38 -0.44
N ILE A 117 -4.30 18.63 -1.54
CA ILE A 117 -3.33 18.52 -2.63
C ILE A 117 -3.61 19.58 -3.68
N ALA A 118 -2.84 20.67 -3.67
CA ALA A 118 -3.00 21.77 -4.62
C ALA A 118 -2.28 21.53 -5.95
N HIS A 119 -1.25 20.69 -5.95
CA HIS A 119 -0.48 20.42 -7.15
C HIS A 119 0.17 19.04 -7.09
N PHE A 120 0.26 18.36 -8.23
CA PHE A 120 1.08 17.17 -8.39
C PHE A 120 1.67 17.13 -9.81
N ALA A 121 2.92 16.70 -9.93
CA ALA A 121 3.63 16.67 -11.22
C ALA A 121 4.82 15.71 -11.18
N HIS A 122 5.48 15.52 -12.33
CA HIS A 122 6.83 14.97 -12.37
C HIS A 122 7.83 15.98 -11.79
N TRP A 123 8.90 15.50 -11.16
CA TRP A 123 9.95 16.33 -10.59
C TRP A 123 11.00 16.68 -11.65
N ASN A 124 11.29 17.98 -11.83
CA ASN A 124 12.29 18.55 -12.73
C ASN A 124 13.39 19.32 -11.98
N GLY A 125 13.59 19.04 -10.70
CA GLY A 125 14.54 19.78 -9.86
C GLY A 125 13.89 20.94 -9.11
N GLU A 126 12.56 20.95 -8.96
CA GLU A 126 11.88 21.90 -8.08
C GLU A 126 12.40 21.78 -6.64
N PRO A 127 12.44 22.89 -5.89
CA PRO A 127 12.79 22.85 -4.47
C PRO A 127 11.82 21.96 -3.67
N ILE A 128 12.36 21.05 -2.88
CA ILE A 128 11.61 20.09 -2.07
C ILE A 128 11.84 20.39 -0.59
N HIS A 129 10.77 20.34 0.21
CA HIS A 129 10.84 20.46 1.66
C HIS A 129 11.08 19.09 2.31
N TYR A 130 10.37 18.06 1.87
CA TYR A 130 10.51 16.69 2.40
C TYR A 130 10.62 15.66 1.26
N ASP A 131 11.70 14.89 1.25
CA ASP A 131 11.83 13.73 0.36
C ASP A 131 11.26 12.49 1.06
N LEU A 132 10.05 12.09 0.69
CA LEU A 132 9.37 10.94 1.27
C LEU A 132 10.09 9.63 0.97
N THR A 133 10.98 9.58 -0.03
CA THR A 133 11.82 8.41 -0.31
C THR A 133 12.79 8.11 0.84
N ALA A 134 13.09 9.11 1.68
CA ALA A 134 14.08 9.01 2.75
C ALA A 134 13.84 7.84 3.71
N PHE A 135 12.58 7.36 3.87
CA PHE A 135 12.29 6.19 4.70
C PHE A 135 13.13 4.96 4.29
N ARG A 136 13.44 4.84 2.99
CA ARG A 136 14.23 3.74 2.42
C ARG A 136 15.70 3.74 2.85
N SER A 137 16.19 4.86 3.41
CA SER A 137 17.54 5.00 3.95
C SER A 137 17.64 4.63 5.43
N PHE A 138 16.51 4.49 6.13
CA PHE A 138 16.51 4.10 7.54
C PHE A 138 16.57 2.57 7.68
N PRO A 139 17.33 2.04 8.66
CA PRO A 139 17.57 0.60 8.76
C PRO A 139 16.47 -0.16 9.53
N PHE A 140 15.21 0.27 9.50
CA PHE A 140 14.14 -0.51 10.15
C PHE A 140 13.69 -1.70 9.29
N ASP A 141 13.22 -2.76 9.95
CA ASP A 141 12.70 -3.95 9.27
C ASP A 141 11.39 -3.62 8.55
N TYR A 142 11.36 -3.71 7.21
CA TYR A 142 10.17 -3.47 6.38
C TYR A 142 9.08 -4.54 6.51
N ARG A 143 9.15 -5.41 7.50
CA ARG A 143 8.05 -6.30 7.90
C ARG A 143 7.37 -5.80 9.17
N MET A 144 7.94 -4.79 9.81
CA MET A 144 7.45 -4.20 11.03
C MET A 144 6.42 -3.11 10.71
N TYR A 145 5.32 -3.10 11.46
CA TYR A 145 4.22 -2.14 11.30
C TYR A 145 3.64 -2.12 9.88
N SER A 146 2.95 -1.03 9.53
CA SER A 146 2.43 -0.76 8.18
C SER A 146 3.33 0.20 7.41
N ILE A 147 3.23 0.21 6.08
CA ILE A 147 3.90 1.19 5.20
C ILE A 147 3.64 2.63 5.65
N THR A 148 2.42 2.97 6.07
CA THR A 148 2.12 4.31 6.61
C THR A 148 2.95 4.65 7.85
N ARG A 149 3.13 3.69 8.77
CA ARG A 149 3.93 3.89 9.98
C ARG A 149 5.42 4.03 9.69
N TRP A 150 5.93 3.55 8.56
CA TRP A 150 7.31 3.80 8.16
C TRP A 150 7.58 5.30 7.95
N TYR A 151 6.64 6.02 7.33
CA TYR A 151 6.74 7.47 7.22
C TYR A 151 6.65 8.15 8.59
N PHE A 152 5.78 7.67 9.48
CA PHE A 152 5.67 8.21 10.84
C PHE A 152 6.95 8.06 11.64
N LEU A 153 7.57 6.87 11.60
CA LEU A 153 8.86 6.60 12.23
C LEU A 153 9.99 7.44 11.63
N THR A 154 9.94 7.69 10.32
CA THR A 154 10.96 8.47 9.60
C THR A 154 10.86 9.96 9.93
N PHE A 155 9.66 10.53 9.86
CA PHE A 155 9.46 11.98 9.94
C PHE A 155 9.02 12.46 11.33
N ALA A 156 8.95 11.57 12.32
CA ALA A 156 8.48 11.85 13.68
C ALA A 156 7.09 12.51 13.73
N VAL A 157 6.18 12.02 12.90
CA VAL A 157 4.79 12.49 12.83
C VAL A 157 3.81 11.37 13.17
N THR A 158 2.55 11.71 13.38
CA THR A 158 1.47 10.74 13.62
C THR A 158 0.15 11.26 13.06
N ALA A 159 -0.76 10.34 12.76
CA ALA A 159 -2.15 10.64 12.43
C ALA A 159 -3.06 9.48 12.87
N ASP A 160 -4.36 9.76 12.97
CA ASP A 160 -5.38 8.75 13.26
C ASP A 160 -5.64 7.90 12.01
N LEU A 161 -5.00 6.73 11.95
CA LEU A 161 -5.12 5.79 10.83
C LEU A 161 -6.45 5.05 10.81
N GLY A 162 -7.33 5.19 11.82
CA GLY A 162 -8.69 4.67 11.78
C GLY A 162 -9.64 5.50 10.91
N LYS A 163 -9.23 6.72 10.52
CA LYS A 163 -10.02 7.65 9.70
C LYS A 163 -9.59 7.61 8.23
N PRO A 164 -10.50 7.92 7.29
CA PRO A 164 -10.15 8.02 5.89
C PRO A 164 -9.17 9.18 5.66
N TRP A 165 -8.19 8.95 4.78
CA TRP A 165 -7.24 9.97 4.34
C TRP A 165 -7.34 10.29 2.85
N LEU A 166 -8.22 9.61 2.13
CA LEU A 166 -8.69 9.96 0.80
C LEU A 166 -10.18 10.29 0.81
N GLN A 167 -10.59 11.14 -0.13
CA GLN A 167 -11.98 11.49 -0.40
C GLN A 167 -12.29 11.19 -1.87
N ILE A 168 -13.44 10.57 -2.12
CA ILE A 168 -13.96 10.32 -3.46
C ILE A 168 -15.48 10.24 -3.38
N THR A 169 -16.17 10.62 -4.45
CA THR A 169 -17.61 10.34 -4.57
C THR A 169 -17.78 8.84 -4.89
N PRO A 170 -18.52 8.07 -4.08
CA PRO A 170 -18.75 6.65 -4.34
C PRO A 170 -19.53 6.41 -5.63
N ASP A 171 -19.20 5.33 -6.35
CA ASP A 171 -20.03 4.86 -7.46
C ASP A 171 -21.11 3.91 -6.94
N HIS A 172 -22.34 4.43 -6.81
CA HIS A 172 -23.47 3.69 -6.26
C HIS A 172 -23.94 2.51 -7.13
N ARG A 173 -23.44 2.34 -8.35
CA ARG A 173 -23.68 1.11 -9.14
C ARG A 173 -23.06 -0.13 -8.49
N PHE A 174 -22.11 0.07 -7.58
CA PHE A 174 -21.38 -0.99 -6.89
C PHE A 174 -21.90 -1.28 -5.48
N THR A 175 -22.97 -0.64 -5.02
CA THR A 175 -23.45 -0.73 -3.62
C THR A 175 -23.69 -2.17 -3.14
N ASP A 176 -24.14 -3.08 -4.01
CA ASP A 176 -24.36 -4.49 -3.68
C ASP A 176 -23.26 -5.43 -4.20
N GLN A 177 -22.18 -4.88 -4.75
CA GLN A 177 -21.08 -5.65 -5.36
C GLN A 177 -19.97 -5.94 -4.36
N VAL A 178 -19.44 -7.17 -4.41
CA VAL A 178 -18.15 -7.52 -3.82
C VAL A 178 -17.08 -7.23 -4.86
N VAL A 179 -16.22 -6.26 -4.58
CA VAL A 179 -15.12 -5.88 -5.46
C VAL A 179 -13.87 -6.63 -5.05
N ILE A 180 -13.28 -7.34 -6.00
CA ILE A 180 -12.11 -8.19 -5.81
C ILE A 180 -10.95 -7.62 -6.61
N ALA A 181 -9.78 -7.51 -5.98
CA ALA A 181 -8.53 -7.22 -6.68
C ALA A 181 -7.40 -8.08 -6.08
N ARG A 182 -6.85 -8.98 -6.88
CA ARG A 182 -5.77 -9.86 -6.43
C ARG A 182 -4.63 -9.78 -7.43
N SER A 183 -3.55 -9.11 -7.04
CA SER A 183 -2.38 -8.96 -7.90
C SER A 183 -1.65 -10.28 -8.10
N SER A 184 -0.80 -10.43 -9.12
CA SER A 184 0.02 -11.64 -9.35
C SER A 184 1.16 -11.88 -8.34
N ARG A 185 1.30 -11.00 -7.35
CA ARG A 185 2.37 -11.02 -6.32
C ARG A 185 1.74 -11.08 -4.95
N TYR A 186 2.51 -11.34 -3.90
CA TYR A 186 2.06 -11.18 -2.51
C TYR A 186 0.83 -12.02 -2.12
N HIS A 187 0.81 -13.29 -2.51
CA HIS A 187 -0.24 -14.25 -2.13
C HIS A 187 0.08 -14.95 -0.81
N GLY A 188 -0.96 -15.26 -0.04
CA GLY A 188 -0.87 -16.24 1.02
C GLY A 188 -0.59 -17.63 0.44
N LEU A 189 0.02 -18.50 1.25
CA LEU A 189 0.19 -19.90 0.87
C LEU A 189 -1.17 -20.61 0.94
N ASP A 190 -1.53 -21.32 -0.13
CA ASP A 190 -2.72 -22.17 -0.21
C ASP A 190 -4.05 -21.47 0.11
N ILE A 191 -4.16 -20.17 -0.18
CA ILE A 191 -5.43 -19.43 -0.11
C ILE A 191 -6.25 -19.67 -1.38
N ASP A 192 -7.46 -20.17 -1.20
CA ASP A 192 -8.42 -20.45 -2.25
C ASP A 192 -9.58 -19.44 -2.25
N TYR A 193 -9.79 -18.81 -3.39
CA TYR A 193 -10.89 -17.86 -3.61
C TYR A 193 -12.12 -18.53 -4.24
N SER A 194 -12.04 -19.82 -4.62
CA SER A 194 -13.10 -20.51 -5.36
C SER A 194 -14.43 -20.56 -4.61
N PHE A 195 -14.39 -20.61 -3.26
CA PHE A 195 -15.59 -20.57 -2.42
C PHE A 195 -16.42 -19.30 -2.66
N LEU A 196 -15.82 -18.21 -3.16
CA LEU A 196 -16.55 -16.98 -3.46
C LEU A 196 -17.60 -17.19 -4.54
N SER A 197 -17.47 -18.23 -5.38
CA SER A 197 -18.45 -18.58 -6.42
C SER A 197 -19.87 -18.82 -5.89
N GLN A 198 -20.02 -19.07 -4.58
CA GLN A 198 -21.32 -19.19 -3.92
C GLN A 198 -22.06 -17.85 -3.76
N TYR A 199 -21.36 -16.72 -3.88
CA TYR A 199 -21.92 -15.38 -3.78
C TYR A 199 -22.22 -14.80 -5.17
N HIS A 200 -23.19 -13.88 -5.22
CA HIS A 200 -23.55 -13.12 -6.41
C HIS A 200 -22.85 -11.75 -6.41
N ASN A 201 -22.96 -11.02 -7.53
CA ASN A 201 -22.46 -9.64 -7.65
C ASN A 201 -20.96 -9.54 -7.34
N LEU A 202 -20.17 -10.37 -8.02
CA LEU A 202 -18.71 -10.38 -7.91
C LEU A 202 -18.10 -9.63 -9.08
N VAL A 203 -17.35 -8.57 -8.77
CA VAL A 203 -16.63 -7.79 -9.78
C VAL A 203 -15.15 -7.79 -9.48
N PHE A 204 -14.34 -8.00 -10.51
CA PHE A 204 -12.90 -7.84 -10.45
C PHE A 204 -12.47 -6.49 -11.00
N VAL A 205 -11.58 -5.81 -10.27
CA VAL A 205 -10.84 -4.62 -10.73
C VAL A 205 -9.34 -4.90 -10.70
N GLY A 206 -8.65 -4.49 -11.76
CA GLY A 206 -7.22 -4.77 -11.92
C GLY A 206 -6.84 -4.96 -13.39
N VAL A 207 -5.67 -5.54 -13.62
CA VAL A 207 -5.21 -5.80 -15.01
C VAL A 207 -5.85 -7.06 -15.59
N PRO A 208 -6.03 -7.15 -16.92
CA PRO A 208 -6.69 -8.28 -17.57
C PRO A 208 -6.09 -9.65 -17.20
N ASP A 209 -4.76 -9.79 -17.19
CA ASP A 209 -4.09 -11.05 -16.85
C ASP A 209 -4.44 -11.56 -15.43
N GLU A 210 -4.59 -10.64 -14.48
CA GLU A 210 -4.96 -10.96 -13.09
C GLU A 210 -6.44 -11.36 -12.99
N TYR A 211 -7.31 -10.72 -13.78
CA TYR A 211 -8.70 -11.12 -13.91
C TYR A 211 -8.82 -12.53 -14.49
N GLU A 212 -8.14 -12.82 -15.60
CA GLU A 212 -8.22 -14.13 -16.26
C GLU A 212 -7.77 -15.27 -15.33
N ALA A 213 -6.72 -15.04 -14.53
CA ALA A 213 -6.29 -15.99 -13.51
C ALA A 213 -7.36 -16.21 -12.42
N MET A 214 -7.99 -15.14 -11.94
CA MET A 214 -9.03 -15.22 -10.91
C MET A 214 -10.34 -15.83 -11.43
N LYS A 215 -10.69 -15.58 -12.69
CA LYS A 215 -11.89 -16.11 -13.36
C LYS A 215 -11.89 -17.63 -13.44
N GLN A 216 -10.71 -18.26 -13.49
CA GLN A 216 -10.58 -19.73 -13.42
C GLN A 216 -11.07 -20.30 -12.09
N ALA A 217 -10.81 -19.60 -10.98
CA ALA A 217 -11.27 -20.01 -9.65
C ALA A 217 -12.71 -19.58 -9.37
N ILE A 218 -13.16 -18.45 -9.94
CA ILE A 218 -14.49 -17.86 -9.71
C ILE A 218 -15.21 -17.68 -11.06
N PRO A 219 -15.91 -18.71 -11.58
CA PRO A 219 -16.49 -18.67 -12.93
C PRO A 219 -17.55 -17.58 -13.15
N ASN A 220 -18.21 -17.09 -12.09
CA ASN A 220 -19.21 -16.02 -12.17
C ASN A 220 -18.62 -14.60 -11.97
N LEU A 221 -17.30 -14.45 -11.82
CA LEU A 221 -16.62 -13.16 -11.64
C LEU A 221 -16.75 -12.27 -12.89
N GLN A 222 -17.16 -11.02 -12.75
CA GLN A 222 -17.24 -10.07 -13.87
C GLN A 222 -16.03 -9.14 -13.90
N TYR A 223 -15.46 -8.88 -15.08
CA TYR A 223 -14.37 -7.90 -15.20
C TYR A 223 -14.92 -6.48 -15.33
N HIS A 224 -14.40 -5.55 -14.53
CA HIS A 224 -14.66 -4.14 -14.67
C HIS A 224 -13.34 -3.37 -14.89
N PRO A 225 -13.01 -3.02 -16.15
CA PRO A 225 -11.86 -2.18 -16.43
C PRO A 225 -12.13 -0.75 -15.95
N VAL A 226 -11.07 -0.08 -15.49
CA VAL A 226 -11.10 1.31 -15.04
C VAL A 226 -10.12 2.15 -15.86
N ALA A 227 -10.50 3.38 -16.17
CA ALA A 227 -9.71 4.31 -16.97
C ALA A 227 -8.58 4.97 -16.17
N ASP A 228 -8.81 5.24 -14.89
CA ASP A 228 -7.88 5.92 -14.00
C ASP A 228 -8.08 5.53 -12.52
N PHE A 229 -7.26 6.11 -11.64
CA PHE A 229 -7.32 5.80 -10.20
C PHE A 229 -8.46 6.49 -9.45
N ALA A 230 -9.10 7.51 -10.02
CA ALA A 230 -10.32 8.07 -9.43
C ALA A 230 -11.51 7.15 -9.67
N GLU A 231 -11.65 6.59 -10.88
CA GLU A 231 -12.68 5.59 -11.18
C GLU A 231 -12.48 4.35 -10.31
N LEU A 232 -11.24 3.84 -10.20
CA LEU A 232 -10.93 2.73 -9.30
C LEU A 232 -11.32 3.04 -7.84
N ALA A 233 -10.96 4.22 -7.34
CA ALA A 233 -11.32 4.65 -5.99
C ALA A 233 -12.83 4.78 -5.80
N ALA A 234 -13.57 5.28 -6.79
CA ALA A 234 -15.03 5.44 -6.74
C ALA A 234 -15.75 4.08 -6.72
N VAL A 235 -15.29 3.13 -7.54
CA VAL A 235 -15.78 1.73 -7.53
C VAL A 235 -15.55 1.09 -6.16
N ILE A 236 -14.35 1.23 -5.60
CA ILE A 236 -14.01 0.70 -4.27
C ILE A 236 -14.84 1.40 -3.19
N ALA A 237 -14.97 2.73 -3.22
CA ALA A 237 -15.76 3.50 -2.26
C ALA A 237 -17.25 3.13 -2.28
N GLY A 238 -17.77 2.76 -3.45
CA GLY A 238 -19.16 2.39 -3.65
C GLY A 238 -19.47 0.93 -3.34
N CYS A 239 -18.48 0.06 -3.13
CA CYS A 239 -18.70 -1.37 -3.00
C CYS A 239 -19.29 -1.79 -1.65
N ARG A 240 -19.96 -2.94 -1.62
CA ARG A 240 -20.42 -3.60 -0.38
C ARG A 240 -19.24 -4.08 0.47
N LEU A 241 -18.26 -4.69 -0.20
CA LEU A 241 -17.10 -5.32 0.39
C LEU A 241 -15.95 -5.31 -0.62
N PHE A 242 -14.78 -4.87 -0.18
CA PHE A 242 -13.54 -5.01 -0.95
C PHE A 242 -12.72 -6.21 -0.45
N ILE A 243 -12.24 -7.06 -1.35
CA ILE A 243 -11.33 -8.17 -1.02
C ILE A 243 -10.08 -8.04 -1.88
N GLY A 244 -8.91 -8.02 -1.27
CA GLY A 244 -7.68 -8.03 -2.04
C GLY A 244 -6.45 -8.35 -1.23
N ASN A 245 -5.32 -8.46 -1.93
CA ASN A 245 -4.02 -8.69 -1.32
C ASN A 245 -3.18 -7.41 -1.29
N GLN A 246 -1.95 -7.49 -0.78
CA GLN A 246 -1.02 -6.35 -0.62
C GLN A 246 -0.65 -5.70 -1.97
N SER A 247 -1.53 -4.85 -2.48
CA SER A 247 -1.50 -4.29 -3.82
C SER A 247 -2.03 -2.86 -3.81
N PHE A 248 -1.88 -2.16 -4.94
CA PHE A 248 -2.35 -0.79 -5.06
C PHE A 248 -3.86 -0.62 -4.81
N PRO A 249 -4.76 -1.45 -5.38
CA PRO A 249 -6.19 -1.38 -5.06
C PRO A 249 -6.48 -1.48 -3.55
N PHE A 250 -5.77 -2.34 -2.81
CA PHE A 250 -5.95 -2.43 -1.36
C PHE A 250 -5.53 -1.14 -0.63
N SER A 251 -4.49 -0.44 -1.11
CA SER A 251 -4.11 0.85 -0.54
C SER A 251 -5.21 1.91 -0.64
N LEU A 252 -6.01 1.88 -1.72
CA LEU A 252 -7.17 2.75 -1.88
C LEU A 252 -8.30 2.34 -0.91
N ALA A 253 -8.63 1.05 -0.83
CA ALA A 253 -9.63 0.54 0.11
C ALA A 253 -9.28 0.90 1.56
N GLU A 254 -7.99 0.77 1.93
CA GLU A 254 -7.46 1.16 3.23
C GLU A 254 -7.55 2.66 3.49
N ALA A 255 -7.25 3.48 2.49
CA ALA A 255 -7.33 4.93 2.59
C ALA A 255 -8.75 5.49 2.69
N LEU A 256 -9.71 4.79 2.07
CA LEU A 256 -11.13 5.15 2.04
C LEU A 256 -11.91 4.58 3.23
N LYS A 257 -11.35 3.61 3.95
CA LYS A 257 -11.98 2.92 5.09
C LYS A 257 -13.29 2.19 4.75
N VAL A 258 -13.39 1.69 3.53
CA VAL A 258 -14.50 0.80 3.13
C VAL A 258 -14.41 -0.52 3.91
N PRO A 259 -15.53 -1.28 4.03
CA PRO A 259 -15.46 -2.66 4.47
C PRO A 259 -14.49 -3.44 3.59
N ARG A 260 -13.45 -4.02 4.19
CA ARG A 260 -12.33 -4.59 3.42
C ARG A 260 -11.66 -5.75 4.11
N VAL A 261 -11.17 -6.69 3.30
CA VAL A 261 -10.48 -7.90 3.74
C VAL A 261 -9.14 -8.02 3.01
N LEU A 262 -8.06 -8.09 3.79
CA LEU A 262 -6.69 -8.23 3.30
C LEU A 262 -6.23 -9.69 3.31
N GLU A 263 -5.83 -10.21 2.16
CA GLU A 263 -4.95 -11.37 2.08
C GLU A 263 -3.51 -10.93 2.41
N VAL A 264 -2.99 -11.41 3.55
CA VAL A 264 -1.68 -11.02 4.05
C VAL A 264 -0.56 -11.84 3.41
N TYR A 265 0.50 -11.16 2.97
CA TYR A 265 1.67 -11.84 2.47
C TYR A 265 2.61 -12.24 3.60
N TYR A 266 2.70 -13.54 3.87
CA TYR A 266 3.41 -14.09 5.03
C TYR A 266 4.90 -13.70 5.13
N GLN A 267 5.58 -13.41 4.02
CA GLN A 267 6.99 -13.01 4.06
C GLN A 267 7.18 -11.51 4.36
N CYS A 268 6.19 -10.69 4.05
CA CYS A 268 6.27 -9.24 4.19
C CYS A 268 4.91 -8.63 4.60
N PRO A 269 4.41 -8.93 5.82
CA PRO A 269 3.09 -8.53 6.29
C PRO A 269 3.06 -7.06 6.74
N ASN A 270 3.38 -6.15 5.84
CA ASN A 270 3.57 -4.72 6.12
C ASN A 270 2.43 -3.83 5.64
N VAL A 271 1.29 -4.42 5.31
CA VAL A 271 0.03 -3.72 5.16
C VAL A 271 -0.86 -4.20 6.30
N ILE A 272 -1.28 -3.26 7.15
CA ILE A 272 -2.11 -3.56 8.32
C ILE A 272 -3.37 -2.72 8.15
N PRO A 273 -4.54 -3.34 8.00
CA PRO A 273 -5.76 -2.58 7.82
C PRO A 273 -6.25 -2.02 9.16
N GLU A 274 -6.47 -0.70 9.23
CA GLU A 274 -6.85 -0.02 10.49
C GLU A 274 -8.24 0.62 10.40
N GLY A 275 -9.06 0.46 11.45
CA GLY A 275 -10.40 1.06 11.55
C GLY A 275 -11.55 0.05 11.50
N PRO A 276 -12.80 0.52 11.41
CA PRO A 276 -13.97 -0.35 11.42
C PRO A 276 -14.06 -1.22 10.16
N ASN A 277 -14.64 -2.42 10.30
CA ASN A 277 -14.89 -3.37 9.20
C ASN A 277 -13.64 -3.70 8.36
N ALA A 278 -12.48 -3.63 9.01
CA ALA A 278 -11.18 -3.91 8.46
C ALA A 278 -10.74 -5.28 8.98
N TYR A 279 -10.55 -6.24 8.09
CA TYR A 279 -10.09 -7.58 8.44
C TYR A 279 -8.88 -7.96 7.61
N ASP A 280 -8.05 -8.85 8.13
CA ASP A 280 -6.95 -9.48 7.45
C ASP A 280 -6.93 -10.99 7.74
N PHE A 281 -6.29 -11.76 6.86
CA PHE A 281 -6.21 -13.21 7.03
C PHE A 281 -4.92 -13.79 6.41
N CYS A 282 -4.47 -14.89 7.01
CA CYS A 282 -3.39 -15.74 6.51
C CYS A 282 -3.85 -17.19 6.24
N TYR A 283 -5.11 -17.51 6.55
CA TYR A 283 -5.61 -18.88 6.63
C TYR A 283 -7.03 -18.98 6.04
N GLN A 284 -7.29 -20.06 5.31
CA GLN A 284 -8.53 -20.26 4.57
C GLN A 284 -9.80 -20.24 5.45
N PRO A 285 -9.91 -20.97 6.58
CA PRO A 285 -11.14 -20.98 7.38
C PRO A 285 -11.51 -19.58 7.93
N GLN A 286 -10.50 -18.76 8.23
CA GLN A 286 -10.66 -17.40 8.70
C GLN A 286 -11.16 -16.50 7.56
N PHE A 287 -10.61 -16.66 6.36
CA PHE A 287 -11.06 -15.93 5.17
C PHE A 287 -12.55 -16.16 4.92
N GLU A 288 -12.98 -17.42 4.86
CA GLU A 288 -14.38 -17.78 4.61
C GLU A 288 -15.32 -17.25 5.71
N LYS A 289 -14.92 -17.40 6.98
CA LYS A 289 -15.68 -16.89 8.13
C LYS A 289 -15.85 -15.37 8.07
N ILE A 290 -14.78 -14.63 7.75
CA ILE A 290 -14.81 -13.16 7.66
C ILE A 290 -15.75 -12.72 6.54
N VAL A 291 -15.63 -13.32 5.35
CA VAL A 291 -16.49 -12.98 4.20
C VAL A 291 -17.95 -13.28 4.50
N SER A 292 -18.25 -14.47 5.03
CA SER A 292 -19.61 -14.84 5.43
C SER A 292 -20.18 -13.86 6.46
N TYR A 293 -19.37 -13.46 7.45
CA TYR A 293 -19.80 -12.49 8.46
C TYR A 293 -20.12 -11.11 7.87
N LEU A 294 -19.27 -10.59 6.98
CA LEU A 294 -19.47 -9.27 6.38
C LEU A 294 -20.64 -9.23 5.39
N LEU A 295 -20.91 -10.35 4.70
CA LEU A 295 -22.00 -10.45 3.72
C LEU A 295 -23.36 -10.89 4.32
N ASN A 296 -23.41 -11.26 5.60
CA ASN A 296 -24.65 -11.60 6.31
C ASN A 296 -25.09 -10.54 7.33
N ARG A 297 -24.37 -9.41 7.40
CA ARG A 297 -24.76 -8.23 8.16
C ARG A 297 -25.78 -7.37 7.41
#